data_AF-A0A535SG34-F1
#
_entry.id   AF-A0A535SG34-F1
#
_cell.length_a   1.000
_cell.length_b   1.000
_cell.length_c   1.000
_cell.angle_alpha   90.00
_cell.angle_beta   90.00
_cell.angle_gamma   90.00
#
_symmetry.space_group_name_H-M   'P 1'
#
loop_
_entity.id
_entity.type
_entity.pdbx_description
1 polymer ?
#
loop_
_entity_poly.entity_id
_entity_poly.type
_entity_poly.pdbx_seq_one_letter_code
_entity_poly.pdbx_strand_id
1 'polypeptide(L)'
;MSNTQLPRCRRLPNHHLRQYGPRRVRWDQWRQMGDLTIKDVTRQVELLTQFTCSAIDDFGNDKVASLTHAKVSRREIGLTHELIKEAGSLLVGHDLEISLAVEAIRTG
;
A
#
# COMPACT_ATOMS: atom_id res chain seq x y z
N MET A 1 9.99 -12.25 -32.75
CA MET A 1 8.93 -11.48 -32.09
C MET A 1 8.42 -12.30 -30.92
N SER A 2 9.02 -12.16 -29.73
CA SER A 2 8.61 -12.91 -28.54
C SER A 2 7.34 -12.30 -27.98
N ASN A 3 6.24 -13.03 -28.12
CA ASN A 3 4.94 -12.65 -27.58
C ASN A 3 4.96 -12.86 -26.07
N THR A 4 5.33 -11.83 -25.31
CA THR A 4 5.29 -11.82 -23.85
C THR A 4 3.83 -11.74 -23.42
N GLN A 5 3.18 -12.90 -23.38
CA GLN A 5 1.85 -13.05 -22.83
C GLN A 5 1.92 -12.82 -21.32
N LEU A 6 1.43 -11.66 -20.88
CA LEU A 6 1.34 -11.31 -19.46
C LEU A 6 0.67 -12.46 -18.68
N PRO A 7 1.21 -12.87 -17.52
CA PRO A 7 0.62 -13.94 -16.71
C PRO A 7 -0.83 -13.55 -16.36
N ARG A 8 -1.79 -14.40 -16.72
CA ARG A 8 -3.21 -14.13 -16.52
C ARG A 8 -3.49 -14.03 -15.03
N CYS A 9 -3.81 -12.81 -14.57
CA CYS A 9 -4.30 -12.56 -13.23
C CYS A 9 -5.59 -13.35 -12.98
N ARG A 10 -5.51 -14.40 -12.18
CA ARG A 10 -6.66 -15.19 -11.77
C ARG A 10 -7.22 -14.58 -10.48
N ARG A 11 -8.46 -14.10 -10.54
CA ARG A 11 -9.24 -13.65 -9.38
C ARG A 11 -9.68 -14.87 -8.59
N LEU A 12 -9.23 -15.04 -7.35
CA LEU A 12 -9.61 -16.18 -6.50
C LEU A 12 -11.01 -15.95 -5.91
N PRO A 13 -11.98 -16.89 -6.07
CA PRO A 13 -13.36 -16.62 -5.66
C PRO A 13 -13.66 -16.76 -4.17
N ASN A 14 -12.82 -17.41 -3.35
CA ASN A 14 -13.21 -17.73 -1.97
C ASN A 14 -11.99 -17.82 -1.03
N HIS A 15 -11.81 -16.84 -0.14
CA HIS A 15 -10.99 -17.01 1.07
C HIS A 15 -11.74 -16.52 2.31
N HIS A 16 -12.05 -17.47 3.20
CA HIS A 16 -12.45 -17.19 4.58
C HIS A 16 -11.19 -17.00 5.43
N LEU A 17 -10.85 -15.75 5.75
CA LEU A 17 -9.87 -15.42 6.78
C LEU A 17 -10.59 -15.25 8.13
N ARG A 18 -10.18 -16.00 9.17
CA ARG A 18 -10.55 -15.70 10.56
C ARG A 18 -9.89 -14.36 10.94
N GLN A 19 -10.71 -13.34 11.16
CA GLN A 19 -10.26 -11.98 11.47
C GLN A 19 -10.21 -11.75 12.98
N TYR A 20 -9.07 -11.28 13.50
CA TYR A 20 -9.00 -10.44 14.69
C TYR A 20 -9.12 -8.98 14.21
N GLY A 21 -10.36 -8.58 13.88
CA GLY A 21 -10.80 -7.21 13.57
C GLY A 21 -10.05 -6.39 12.49
N PRO A 22 -10.64 -6.25 11.29
CA PRO A 22 -10.62 -4.97 10.56
C PRO A 22 -12.00 -4.61 9.97
N ARG A 23 -12.34 -3.31 9.99
CA ARG A 23 -13.56 -2.78 9.35
C ARG A 23 -13.48 -3.01 7.83
N ARG A 24 -14.32 -3.91 7.29
CA ARG A 24 -14.35 -4.29 5.88
C ARG A 24 -14.72 -3.09 4.99
N VAL A 25 -13.92 -2.83 3.96
CA VAL A 25 -14.24 -1.92 2.86
C VAL A 25 -14.14 -2.78 1.60
N ARG A 26 -15.25 -3.27 1.05
CA ARG A 26 -15.30 -4.20 -0.11
C ARG A 26 -14.58 -5.55 0.10
N TRP A 27 -14.72 -6.46 -0.87
CA TRP A 27 -14.28 -7.87 -0.78
C TRP A 27 -12.80 -8.08 -1.09
N ASP A 28 -12.17 -7.12 -1.76
CA ASP A 28 -10.78 -7.16 -2.24
C ASP A 28 -9.90 -6.10 -1.58
N GLN A 29 -10.43 -5.31 -0.64
CA GLN A 29 -9.67 -4.30 0.09
C GLN A 29 -9.78 -4.52 1.60
N TRP A 30 -8.70 -4.19 2.30
CA TRP A 30 -8.65 -4.22 3.75
C TRP A 30 -7.84 -3.05 4.27
N ARG A 31 -8.12 -2.69 5.51
CA ARG A 31 -7.34 -1.72 6.26
C ARG A 31 -6.51 -2.43 7.30
N GLN A 32 -5.25 -2.05 7.40
CA GLN A 32 -4.34 -2.54 8.42
C GLN A 32 -3.63 -1.34 9.06
N MET A 33 -3.45 -1.39 10.38
CA MET A 33 -2.63 -0.41 11.08
C MET A 33 -1.19 -0.89 11.06
N GLY A 34 -0.25 0.00 10.74
CA GLY A 34 1.18 -0.32 10.75
C GLY A 34 2.00 0.86 11.24
N ASP A 35 3.19 0.58 11.76
CA ASP A 35 4.10 1.62 12.20
C ASP A 35 4.95 2.10 11.01
N LEU A 36 4.83 3.38 10.69
CA LEU A 36 5.64 4.08 9.70
C LEU A 36 6.72 4.89 10.41
N THR A 37 7.98 4.61 10.10
CA THR A 37 9.11 5.38 10.60
C THR A 37 9.73 6.23 9.50
N ILE A 38 9.80 7.55 9.70
CA ILE A 38 10.44 8.49 8.79
C ILE A 38 11.42 9.34 9.61
N LYS A 39 12.73 9.28 9.28
CA LYS A 39 13.79 10.06 9.97
C LYS A 39 13.64 10.04 11.50
N ASP A 40 13.60 8.84 12.07
CA ASP A 40 13.51 8.58 13.51
C ASP A 40 12.16 8.92 14.18
N VAL A 41 11.16 9.36 13.41
CA VAL A 41 9.78 9.54 13.91
C VAL A 41 8.92 8.34 13.50
N THR A 42 8.47 7.56 14.49
CA THR A 42 7.55 6.42 14.29
C THR A 42 6.12 6.82 14.60
N ARG A 43 5.19 6.52 13.68
CA ARG A 43 3.75 6.77 13.84
C ARG A 43 2.93 5.59 13.34
N GLN A 44 1.83 5.30 14.02
CA GLN A 44 0.85 4.33 13.56
C GLN A 44 0.01 4.96 12.44
N VAL A 45 -0.03 4.32 11.27
CA VAL A 45 -0.75 4.79 10.08
C VAL A 45 -1.73 3.72 9.59
N GLU A 46 -2.84 4.15 9.01
CA GLU A 46 -3.78 3.26 8.34
C GLU A 46 -3.30 3.00 6.90
N LEU A 47 -3.12 1.73 6.56
CA LEU A 47 -2.76 1.24 5.23
C LEU A 47 -4.02 0.66 4.59
N LEU A 48 -4.50 1.28 3.51
CA LEU A 48 -5.56 0.74 2.68
C LEU A 48 -4.93 -0.14 1.60
N THR A 49 -5.09 -1.45 1.72
CA THR A 49 -4.52 -2.42 0.79
C THR A 49 -5.62 -3.03 -0.08
N GLN A 50 -5.35 -3.16 -1.38
CA GLN A 50 -6.18 -3.80 -2.36
C GLN A 50 -5.45 -5.00 -2.97
N PHE A 51 -6.08 -6.16 -2.93
CA PHE A 51 -5.64 -7.31 -3.73
C PHE A 51 -5.91 -7.02 -5.21
N THR A 52 -4.89 -7.13 -6.05
CA THR A 52 -5.04 -6.94 -7.49
C THR A 52 -5.07 -8.27 -8.23
N CYS A 53 -4.19 -9.20 -7.88
CA CYS A 53 -3.93 -10.36 -8.71
C CYS A 53 -3.25 -11.51 -7.96
N SER A 54 -3.55 -12.75 -8.37
CA SER A 54 -2.72 -13.91 -8.10
C SER A 54 -2.47 -14.70 -9.38
N ALA A 55 -1.26 -15.22 -9.55
CA ALA A 55 -0.85 -16.01 -10.71
C ALA A 55 0.20 -17.06 -10.30
N ILE A 56 0.33 -18.11 -11.12
CA ILE A 56 1.47 -19.03 -11.03
C ILE A 56 2.50 -18.53 -12.04
N ASP A 57 3.76 -18.39 -11.63
CA ASP A 57 4.84 -18.02 -12.55
C ASP A 57 5.35 -19.20 -13.37
N ASP A 58 6.23 -18.94 -14.34
CA ASP A 58 6.79 -19.97 -15.21
C ASP A 58 7.64 -21.02 -14.46
N PHE A 59 7.98 -20.74 -13.20
CA PHE A 59 8.73 -21.64 -12.31
C PHE A 59 7.81 -22.43 -11.37
N GLY A 60 6.49 -22.28 -11.49
CA GLY A 60 5.50 -22.99 -10.68
C GLY A 60 5.22 -22.37 -9.32
N ASN A 61 5.72 -21.16 -9.03
CA ASN A 61 5.50 -20.50 -7.76
C ASN A 61 4.20 -19.70 -7.75
N ASP A 62 3.47 -19.72 -6.63
CA ASP A 62 2.33 -18.82 -6.44
C ASP A 62 2.83 -17.39 -6.19
N LYS A 63 2.40 -16.48 -7.05
CA LYS A 63 2.58 -15.04 -6.93
C LYS A 63 1.28 -14.36 -6.56
N VAL A 64 1.40 -13.35 -5.70
CA VAL A 64 0.32 -12.40 -5.39
C VAL A 64 0.82 -10.99 -5.59
N ALA A 65 -0.07 -10.12 -6.09
CA ALA A 65 0.15 -8.70 -6.19
C ALA A 65 -0.94 -7.93 -5.43
N SER A 66 -0.52 -6.84 -4.79
CA SER A 66 -1.41 -5.90 -4.10
C SER A 66 -0.94 -4.47 -4.28
N LEU A 67 -1.90 -3.54 -4.16
CA LEU A 67 -1.64 -2.10 -4.11
C LEU A 67 -1.98 -1.62 -2.71
N THR A 68 -1.08 -0.86 -2.09
CA THR A 68 -1.30 -0.29 -0.76
C THR A 68 -1.16 1.22 -0.81
N HIS A 69 -2.09 1.92 -0.18
CA HIS A 69 -2.06 3.36 -0.03
C HIS A 69 -2.09 3.75 1.44
N ALA A 70 -1.29 4.75 1.79
CA ALA A 70 -1.37 5.44 3.08
C ALA A 70 -1.26 6.95 2.87
N LYS A 71 -1.90 7.69 3.77
CA LYS A 71 -1.86 9.14 3.79
C LYS A 71 -1.42 9.60 5.17
N VAL A 72 -0.41 10.46 5.23
CA VAL A 72 0.21 10.92 6.47
C VAL A 72 0.45 12.42 6.39
N SER A 73 0.15 13.16 7.45
CA SER A 73 0.46 14.60 7.48
C SER A 73 1.96 14.82 7.72
N ARG A 74 2.59 15.68 6.93
CA ARG A 74 4.00 16.06 7.14
C ARG A 74 4.25 16.67 8.51
N ARG A 75 3.23 17.34 9.10
CA ARG A 75 3.32 17.91 10.45
C ARG A 75 3.45 16.81 11.51
N GLU A 76 2.74 15.69 11.33
CA GLU A 76 2.72 14.57 12.30
C GLU A 76 4.06 13.83 12.39
N ILE A 77 4.86 13.91 11.32
CA ILE A 77 6.21 13.33 11.20
C ILE A 77 7.33 14.38 11.37
N GLY A 78 7.01 15.56 11.90
CA GLY A 78 8.01 16.59 12.23
C GLY A 78 8.62 17.33 11.03
N LEU A 79 8.09 17.13 9.82
CA LEU A 79 8.49 17.86 8.61
C LEU A 79 7.74 19.20 8.51
N THR A 80 7.98 20.09 9.48
CA THR A 80 7.29 21.37 9.63
C THR A 80 8.08 22.55 9.05
N HIS A 81 8.99 22.34 8.10
CA HIS A 81 9.64 23.45 7.38
C HIS A 81 8.60 24.15 6.49
N GLU A 82 7.77 24.97 7.11
CA GLU A 82 6.99 26.02 6.48
C GLU A 82 8.00 27.08 6.08
N LEU A 83 8.47 27.02 4.84
CA LEU A 83 9.12 28.14 4.21
C LEU A 83 8.05 29.23 4.03
N ILE A 84 7.74 29.95 5.11
CA ILE A 84 6.99 31.19 5.06
C ILE A 84 7.91 32.17 4.33
N LYS A 85 7.84 32.17 3.01
CA LYS A 85 8.33 33.31 2.24
C LYS A 85 7.30 34.43 2.39
N GLU A 86 7.82 35.64 2.47
CA GLU A 86 7.25 37.00 2.49
C GLU A 86 6.01 37.30 1.60
N ALA A 87 5.38 36.31 0.98
CA ALA A 87 4.22 36.43 0.12
C ALA A 87 3.19 35.29 0.37
N GLY A 88 2.73 35.14 1.62
CA GLY A 88 1.39 34.66 1.99
C GLY A 88 0.81 33.36 1.38
N SER A 89 1.61 32.51 0.73
CA SER A 89 1.13 31.31 0.04
C SER A 89 1.88 30.07 0.52
N LEU A 90 1.13 29.03 0.87
CA LEU A 90 1.65 27.73 1.29
C LEU A 90 2.39 27.06 0.12
N LEU A 91 3.72 27.09 0.15
CA LEU A 91 4.55 26.58 -0.94
C LEU A 91 4.60 25.04 -1.01
N VAL A 92 4.26 24.34 0.07
CA VAL A 92 4.40 22.88 0.16
C VAL A 92 3.17 22.25 0.79
N GLY A 93 2.55 21.30 0.09
CA GLY A 93 1.37 20.56 0.53
C GLY A 93 1.53 19.91 1.91
N HIS A 94 0.44 19.80 2.66
CA HIS A 94 0.46 19.26 4.02
C HIS A 94 0.58 17.74 4.07
N ASP A 95 0.02 17.07 3.08
CA ASP A 95 -0.14 15.62 3.09
C ASP A 95 0.98 14.92 2.29
N LEU A 96 1.42 13.79 2.81
CA LEU A 96 2.26 12.82 2.14
C LEU A 96 1.39 11.62 1.76
N GLU A 97 1.30 11.33 0.47
CA GLU A 97 0.68 10.11 -0.04
C GLU A 97 1.75 9.07 -0.34
N ILE A 98 1.57 7.88 0.21
CA ILE A 98 2.47 6.75 0.06
C ILE A 98 1.73 5.68 -0.72
N SER A 99 2.30 5.25 -1.84
CA SER A 99 1.75 4.17 -2.67
C SER A 99 2.79 3.06 -2.82
N LEU A 100 2.38 1.83 -2.52
CA LEU A 100 3.19 0.63 -2.64
C LEU A 100 2.54 -0.32 -3.64
N ALA A 101 3.32 -0.77 -4.63
CA ALA A 101 2.98 -1.92 -5.45
C ALA A 101 3.80 -3.10 -4.93
N VAL A 102 3.12 -4.09 -4.36
CA VAL A 102 3.77 -5.23 -3.71
C VAL A 102 3.51 -6.47 -4.54
N GLU A 103 4.58 -7.21 -4.80
CA GLU A 103 4.53 -8.57 -5.34
C GLU A 103 5.23 -9.51 -4.37
N ALA A 104 4.60 -10.65 -4.08
CA ALA A 104 5.15 -11.65 -3.18
C ALA A 104 5.01 -13.06 -3.78
N ILE A 105 6.02 -13.90 -3.52
CA ILE A 105 6.04 -15.31 -3.90
C ILE A 105 5.83 -16.16 -2.65
N ARG A 106 4.96 -17.17 -2.72
CA ARG A 106 4.84 -18.18 -1.66
C ARG A 106 6.07 -19.07 -1.68
N THR A 107 6.92 -18.93 -0.66
CA THR A 107 8.03 -19.85 -0.40
C THR A 107 7.54 -20.94 0.56
N GLY A 108 7.69 -22.19 0.13
CA GLY A 108 7.38 -23.40 0.92
C GLY A 108 8.60 -23.92 1.65
#